data_AF-A0A372NUC6-F1
#
_entry.id   AF-A0A372NUC6-F1
#
_cell.length_a   1.000
_cell.length_b   1.000
_cell.length_c   1.000
_cell.angle_alpha   90.00
_cell.angle_beta   90.00
_cell.angle_gamma   90.00
#
_symmetry.space_group_name_H-M   'P 1'
#
loop_
_entity.id
_entity.type
_entity.pdbx_description
1 polymer ?
#
loop_
_entity_poly.entity_id
_entity_poly.type
_entity_poly.pdbx_seq_one_letter_code
_entity_poly.pdbx_strand_id
1 'polypeptide(L)'
;MDKNMLVTLTALAGLAGALLSQLMIGFFAYINDNRKKKDELEKEYRNKKAEIGENFCFINAELMTMMRKNIDYWENLGDDRSGQTLAYMRREMERLDNYQAQLKSGNWKYNLINIYFDLPFDIDAIQQANRRSHQLYIRVIDLSDKLRTAEAEAREMLYPAYNMAVFELCGHYETVYKHMQENMTAVRGQLLATFGQTA
;
A
#
# COMPACT_ATOMS: atom_id res chain seq x y z
N MET A 1 -1.46 79.91 -19.11
CA MET A 1 -1.61 78.44 -18.99
C MET A 1 -3.08 78.18 -18.74
N ASP A 2 -3.76 77.54 -19.68
CA ASP A 2 -5.22 77.53 -19.73
C ASP A 2 -5.81 76.64 -18.62
N LYS A 3 -6.79 77.16 -17.86
CA LYS A 3 -7.38 76.46 -16.70
C LYS A 3 -7.95 75.09 -17.10
N ASN A 4 -8.47 75.00 -18.33
CA ASN A 4 -8.96 73.76 -18.92
C ASN A 4 -7.83 72.75 -19.16
N MET A 5 -6.64 73.19 -19.58
CA MET A 5 -5.49 72.32 -19.77
C MET A 5 -5.00 71.73 -18.44
N LEU A 6 -5.01 72.53 -17.36
CA LEU A 6 -4.59 72.09 -16.03
C LEU A 6 -5.56 71.08 -15.40
N VAL A 7 -6.88 71.27 -15.59
CA VAL A 7 -7.93 70.32 -15.16
C VAL A 7 -7.88 69.02 -15.97
N THR A 8 -7.59 69.09 -17.27
CA THR A 8 -7.48 67.90 -18.12
C THR A 8 -6.23 67.09 -17.76
N LEU A 9 -5.12 67.74 -17.43
CA LEU A 9 -3.88 67.09 -17.01
C LEU A 9 -4.02 66.37 -15.66
N THR A 10 -4.70 66.99 -14.68
CA THR A 10 -4.95 66.38 -13.37
C THR A 10 -5.99 65.26 -13.45
N ALA A 11 -7.02 65.38 -14.29
CA ALA A 11 -7.96 64.30 -14.56
C ALA A 11 -7.30 63.08 -15.24
N LEU A 12 -6.40 63.32 -16.21
CA LEU A 12 -5.61 62.26 -16.86
C LEU A 12 -4.62 61.61 -15.89
N ALA A 13 -3.96 62.39 -15.03
CA ALA A 13 -3.08 61.86 -13.99
C ALA A 13 -3.85 61.03 -12.93
N GLY A 14 -5.06 61.46 -12.56
CA GLY A 14 -5.95 60.71 -11.67
C GLY A 14 -6.45 59.41 -12.29
N LEU A 15 -6.82 59.42 -13.57
CA LEU A 15 -7.17 58.21 -14.34
C LEU A 15 -5.99 57.25 -14.48
N ALA A 16 -4.79 57.76 -14.76
CA ALA A 16 -3.57 56.96 -14.83
C ALA A 16 -3.23 56.33 -13.48
N GLY A 17 -3.37 57.07 -12.38
CA GLY A 17 -3.18 56.56 -11.01
C GLY A 17 -4.22 55.49 -10.63
N ALA A 18 -5.47 55.66 -11.05
CA ALA A 18 -6.52 54.67 -10.84
C ALA A 18 -6.27 53.38 -11.63
N LEU A 19 -5.85 53.49 -12.90
CA LEU A 19 -5.49 52.34 -13.75
C LEU A 19 -4.28 51.57 -13.21
N LEU A 20 -3.22 52.28 -12.77
CA LEU A 20 -2.05 51.67 -12.14
C LEU A 20 -2.41 50.95 -10.84
N SER A 21 -3.26 51.55 -10.02
CA SER A 21 -3.72 50.94 -8.77
C SER A 21 -4.53 49.68 -9.04
N GLN A 22 -5.43 49.69 -10.03
CA GLN A 22 -6.21 48.52 -10.44
C GLN A 22 -5.32 47.40 -11.02
N LEU A 23 -4.30 47.74 -11.81
CA LEU A 23 -3.31 46.78 -12.31
C LEU A 23 -2.52 46.13 -11.18
N MET A 24 -2.05 46.92 -10.20
CA MET A 24 -1.31 46.40 -9.06
C MET A 24 -2.18 45.53 -8.15
N ILE A 25 -3.45 45.91 -7.93
CA ILE A 25 -4.43 45.08 -7.20
C ILE A 25 -4.63 43.75 -7.94
N GLY A 26 -4.82 43.77 -9.26
CA GLY A 26 -4.96 42.56 -10.08
C GLY A 26 -3.71 41.67 -10.02
N PHE A 27 -2.52 42.25 -10.08
CA PHE A 27 -1.25 41.54 -10.00
C PHE A 27 -1.03 40.89 -8.63
N PHE A 28 -1.27 41.63 -7.53
CA PHE A 28 -1.16 41.08 -6.18
C PHE A 28 -2.23 40.03 -5.90
N ALA A 29 -3.46 40.22 -6.39
CA ALA A 29 -4.52 39.22 -6.31
C ALA A 29 -4.10 37.93 -7.04
N TYR A 30 -3.58 38.04 -8.27
CA TYR A 30 -3.09 36.90 -9.03
C TYR A 30 -1.93 36.16 -8.33
N ILE A 31 -0.93 36.87 -7.81
CA ILE A 31 0.19 36.25 -7.07
C ILE A 31 -0.33 35.57 -5.81
N ASN A 32 -1.22 36.22 -5.07
CA ASN A 32 -1.78 35.67 -3.84
C ASN A 32 -2.61 34.42 -4.11
N ASP A 33 -3.46 34.43 -5.14
CA ASP A 33 -4.22 33.26 -5.58
C ASP A 33 -3.30 32.11 -6.02
N ASN A 34 -2.22 32.41 -6.73
CA ASN A 34 -1.28 31.39 -7.17
C ASN A 34 -0.49 30.78 -5.99
N ARG A 35 -0.20 31.56 -4.95
CA ARG A 35 0.39 31.07 -3.69
C ARG A 35 -0.61 30.20 -2.94
N LYS A 36 -1.84 30.66 -2.75
CA LYS A 36 -2.91 29.87 -2.10
C LYS A 36 -3.12 28.53 -2.79
N LYS A 37 -3.18 28.51 -4.12
CA LYS A 37 -3.32 27.26 -4.90
C LYS A 37 -2.15 26.30 -4.69
N LYS A 38 -0.92 26.82 -4.59
CA LYS A 38 0.25 25.98 -4.27
C LYS A 38 0.16 25.41 -2.86
N ASP A 39 -0.17 26.23 -1.87
CA ASP A 39 -0.31 25.80 -0.48
C ASP A 39 -1.44 24.77 -0.32
N GLU A 40 -2.56 24.96 -1.02
CA GLU A 40 -3.68 24.02 -1.07
C GLU A 40 -3.26 22.69 -1.71
N LEU A 41 -2.56 22.74 -2.84
CA LEU A 41 -2.04 21.54 -3.52
C LEU A 41 -1.04 20.78 -2.65
N GLU A 42 -0.14 21.47 -1.95
CA GLU A 42 0.81 20.84 -1.04
C GLU A 42 0.12 20.19 0.17
N LYS A 43 -0.93 20.82 0.70
CA LYS A 43 -1.76 20.24 1.76
C LYS A 43 -2.53 19.02 1.26
N GLU A 44 -3.13 19.10 0.08
CA GLU A 44 -3.85 17.99 -0.53
C GLU A 44 -2.89 16.81 -0.80
N TYR A 45 -1.72 17.07 -1.36
CA TYR A 45 -0.69 16.06 -1.58
C TYR A 45 -0.26 15.38 -0.27
N ARG A 46 0.00 16.16 0.79
CA ARG A 46 0.34 15.63 2.12
C ARG A 46 -0.78 14.77 2.69
N ASN A 47 -2.01 15.27 2.65
CA ASN A 47 -3.18 14.53 3.15
C ASN A 47 -3.37 13.21 2.39
N LYS A 48 -3.21 13.21 1.06
CA LYS A 48 -3.28 12.00 0.23
C LYS A 48 -2.15 11.03 0.52
N LYS A 49 -0.92 11.53 0.70
CA LYS A 49 0.23 10.71 1.10
C LYS A 49 -0.01 10.01 2.44
N ALA A 50 -0.56 10.72 3.44
CA ALA A 50 -0.93 10.14 4.74
C ALA A 50 -2.02 9.06 4.59
N GLU A 51 -3.13 9.40 3.94
CA GLU A 51 -4.26 8.50 3.70
C GLU A 51 -3.82 7.19 3.01
N ILE A 52 -2.97 7.30 1.99
CA ILE A 52 -2.45 6.15 1.25
C ILE A 52 -1.48 5.32 2.12
N GLY A 53 -0.57 5.98 2.85
CA GLY A 53 0.40 5.30 3.71
C GLY A 53 -0.23 4.57 4.90
N GLU A 54 -1.24 5.16 5.53
CA GLU A 54 -2.01 4.53 6.62
C GLU A 54 -2.75 3.29 6.13
N ASN A 55 -3.47 3.42 5.01
CA ASN A 55 -4.18 2.31 4.40
C ASN A 55 -3.23 1.17 3.98
N PHE A 56 -2.06 1.50 3.41
CA PHE A 56 -1.03 0.50 3.09
C PHE A 56 -0.51 -0.23 4.33
N CYS A 57 -0.22 0.50 5.41
CA CYS A 57 0.23 -0.11 6.68
C CYS A 57 -0.85 -1.02 7.29
N PHE A 58 -2.12 -0.60 7.24
CA PHE A 58 -3.24 -1.39 7.74
C PHE A 58 -3.36 -2.73 7.00
N ILE A 59 -3.36 -2.69 5.66
CA ILE A 59 -3.49 -3.90 4.84
C ILE A 59 -2.32 -4.85 5.05
N ASN A 60 -1.09 -4.32 5.10
CA ASN A 60 0.08 -5.15 5.33
C ASN A 60 0.07 -5.79 6.72
N ALA A 61 -0.41 -5.09 7.75
CA ALA A 61 -0.56 -5.67 9.09
C ALA A 61 -1.57 -6.83 9.11
N GLU A 62 -2.70 -6.69 8.43
CA GLU A 62 -3.69 -7.77 8.31
C GLU A 62 -3.12 -8.99 7.57
N LEU A 63 -2.46 -8.77 6.43
CA LEU A 63 -1.81 -9.83 5.66
C LEU A 63 -0.72 -10.55 6.46
N MET A 64 0.12 -9.80 7.17
CA MET A 64 1.17 -10.33 8.04
C MET A 64 0.59 -11.18 9.19
N THR A 65 -0.52 -10.74 9.79
CA THR A 65 -1.21 -11.49 10.86
C THR A 65 -1.72 -12.84 10.33
N MET A 66 -2.24 -12.87 9.12
CA MET A 66 -2.69 -14.11 8.47
C MET A 66 -1.52 -15.03 8.12
N MET A 67 -0.42 -14.48 7.57
CA MET A 67 0.79 -15.27 7.30
C MET A 67 1.34 -15.93 8.56
N ARG A 68 1.39 -15.20 9.68
CA ARG A 68 1.83 -15.75 10.97
C ARG A 68 0.96 -16.93 11.40
N LYS A 69 -0.37 -16.79 11.36
CA LYS A 69 -1.30 -17.88 11.69
C LYS A 69 -1.09 -19.12 10.81
N ASN A 70 -0.82 -18.93 9.53
CA ASN A 70 -0.54 -20.04 8.61
C ASN A 70 0.79 -20.74 8.93
N ILE A 71 1.84 -19.99 9.24
CA ILE A 71 3.13 -20.57 9.66
C ILE A 71 2.94 -21.38 10.94
N ASP A 72 2.37 -20.76 11.98
CA ASP A 72 2.13 -21.41 13.28
C ASP A 72 1.31 -22.69 13.09
N TYR A 73 0.32 -22.67 12.21
CA TYR A 73 -0.49 -23.84 11.89
C TYR A 73 0.34 -24.97 11.25
N TRP A 74 1.11 -24.65 10.20
CA TRP A 74 1.85 -25.65 9.43
C TRP A 74 3.03 -26.24 10.22
N GLU A 75 3.63 -25.46 11.11
CA GLU A 75 4.67 -25.93 12.03
C GLU A 75 4.10 -26.82 13.14
N ASN A 76 2.89 -26.54 13.63
CA ASN A 76 2.22 -27.32 14.67
C ASN A 76 1.41 -28.52 14.14
N LEU A 77 1.46 -28.79 12.83
CA LEU A 77 0.71 -29.88 12.17
C LEU A 77 1.14 -31.30 12.63
N GLY A 78 2.17 -31.41 13.48
CA GLY A 78 2.54 -32.64 14.17
C GLY A 78 1.47 -33.17 15.12
N ASP A 79 0.67 -32.28 15.72
CA ASP A 79 -0.24 -32.64 16.83
C ASP A 79 -1.69 -32.94 16.43
N ASP A 80 -2.17 -32.49 15.25
CA ASP A 80 -3.59 -32.58 14.92
C ASP A 80 -3.87 -33.01 13.46
N ARG A 81 -3.65 -34.30 13.18
CA ARG A 81 -3.90 -34.97 11.89
C ARG A 81 -5.39 -35.26 11.62
N SER A 82 -6.29 -34.32 11.92
CA SER A 82 -7.74 -34.50 11.72
C SER A 82 -8.21 -33.95 10.37
N GLY A 83 -9.20 -34.61 9.75
CA GLY A 83 -9.84 -34.11 8.53
C GLY A 83 -10.57 -32.77 8.71
N GLN A 84 -10.93 -32.39 9.94
CA GLN A 84 -11.50 -31.08 10.26
C GLN A 84 -10.46 -29.96 10.10
N THR A 85 -9.21 -30.27 10.44
CA THR A 85 -8.08 -29.34 10.39
C THR A 85 -7.76 -28.94 8.93
N LEU A 86 -7.75 -29.91 8.01
CA LEU A 86 -7.60 -29.67 6.57
C LEU A 86 -8.77 -28.87 5.95
N ALA A 87 -10.00 -29.15 6.39
CA ALA A 87 -11.18 -28.42 5.94
C ALA A 87 -11.21 -26.97 6.43
N TYR A 88 -10.73 -26.71 7.65
CA TYR A 88 -10.52 -25.37 8.19
C TYR A 88 -9.52 -24.58 7.33
N MET A 89 -8.37 -25.17 6.96
CA MET A 89 -7.36 -24.51 6.13
C MET A 89 -7.89 -24.14 4.75
N ARG A 90 -8.60 -25.05 4.08
CA ARG A 90 -9.20 -24.74 2.78
C ARG A 90 -10.13 -23.53 2.87
N ARG A 91 -10.95 -23.48 3.93
CA ARG A 91 -11.88 -22.38 4.18
C ARG A 91 -11.14 -21.07 4.48
N GLU A 92 -10.08 -21.12 5.28
CA GLU A 92 -9.33 -19.92 5.66
C GLU A 92 -8.46 -19.40 4.50
N MET A 93 -8.02 -20.28 3.61
CA MET A 93 -7.35 -19.95 2.35
C MET A 93 -8.32 -19.39 1.32
N GLU A 94 -9.51 -19.97 1.15
CA GLU A 94 -10.57 -19.38 0.32
C GLU A 94 -10.99 -18.02 0.87
N ARG A 95 -11.03 -17.85 2.20
CA ARG A 95 -11.27 -16.56 2.82
C ARG A 95 -10.12 -15.58 2.53
N LEU A 96 -8.87 -16.02 2.56
CA LEU A 96 -7.68 -15.22 2.21
C LEU A 96 -7.70 -14.78 0.74
N ASP A 97 -7.98 -15.69 -0.19
CA ASP A 97 -8.08 -15.37 -1.61
C ASP A 97 -9.25 -14.42 -1.88
N ASN A 98 -10.40 -14.65 -1.25
CA ASN A 98 -11.55 -13.75 -1.36
C ASN A 98 -11.27 -12.39 -0.72
N TYR A 99 -10.61 -12.35 0.43
CA TYR A 99 -10.25 -11.11 1.11
C TYR A 99 -9.16 -10.36 0.34
N GLN A 100 -8.17 -11.05 -0.23
CA GLN A 100 -7.17 -10.47 -1.11
C GLN A 100 -7.80 -9.98 -2.43
N ALA A 101 -8.78 -10.69 -2.98
CA ALA A 101 -9.54 -10.25 -4.15
C ALA A 101 -10.41 -9.03 -3.83
N GLN A 102 -11.04 -8.98 -2.66
CA GLN A 102 -11.78 -7.81 -2.17
C GLN A 102 -10.83 -6.62 -1.97
N LEU A 103 -9.67 -6.83 -1.34
CA LEU A 103 -8.61 -5.84 -1.19
C LEU A 103 -8.09 -5.36 -2.55
N LYS A 104 -7.89 -6.25 -3.53
CA LYS A 104 -7.49 -5.85 -4.90
C LYS A 104 -8.59 -5.06 -5.62
N SER A 105 -9.86 -5.44 -5.46
CA SER A 105 -10.99 -4.78 -6.12
C SER A 105 -11.33 -3.42 -5.52
N GLY A 106 -11.12 -3.24 -4.22
CA GLY A 106 -11.48 -2.02 -3.48
C GLY A 106 -10.34 -1.02 -3.29
N ASN A 107 -9.09 -1.43 -3.52
CA ASN A 107 -7.95 -0.69 -2.97
C ASN A 107 -6.96 -0.18 -4.01
N TRP A 108 -7.47 0.66 -4.93
CA TRP A 108 -6.65 1.44 -5.85
C TRP A 108 -5.54 2.22 -5.13
N LYS A 109 -5.77 2.67 -3.90
CA LYS A 109 -4.79 3.38 -3.06
C LYS A 109 -3.55 2.53 -2.78
N TYR A 110 -3.69 1.21 -2.62
CA TYR A 110 -2.56 0.31 -2.43
C TYR A 110 -1.64 0.30 -3.67
N ASN A 111 -2.21 0.38 -4.87
CA ASN A 111 -1.43 0.44 -6.12
C ASN A 111 -0.78 1.81 -6.35
N LEU A 112 -1.27 2.87 -5.70
CA LEU A 112 -0.67 4.19 -5.78
C LEU A 112 0.49 4.40 -4.80
N ILE A 113 0.79 3.43 -3.94
CA ILE A 113 1.81 3.59 -2.90
C ILE A 113 3.17 4.02 -3.49
N ASN A 114 3.55 3.47 -4.65
CA ASN A 114 4.81 3.77 -5.35
C ASN A 114 4.87 5.20 -5.92
N ILE A 115 3.74 5.91 -6.01
CA ILE A 115 3.72 7.33 -6.41
C ILE A 115 4.17 8.23 -5.25
N TYR A 116 3.86 7.81 -4.01
CA TYR A 116 4.04 8.64 -2.82
C TYR A 116 5.20 8.20 -1.92
N PHE A 117 5.63 6.94 -2.06
CA PHE A 117 6.64 6.31 -1.22
C PHE A 117 7.63 5.51 -2.05
N ASP A 118 8.89 5.62 -1.65
CA ASP A 118 9.94 4.73 -2.13
C ASP A 118 9.94 3.45 -1.29
N LEU A 119 9.68 2.30 -1.91
CA LEU A 119 9.52 1.02 -1.23
C LEU A 119 10.65 0.05 -1.59
N PRO A 120 11.33 -0.57 -0.61
CA PRO A 120 12.37 -1.56 -0.88
C PRO A 120 11.84 -2.84 -1.53
N PHE A 121 10.57 -3.21 -1.27
CA PHE A 121 9.90 -4.35 -1.89
C PHE A 121 8.75 -3.85 -2.76
N ASP A 122 9.02 -3.72 -4.06
CA ASP A 122 8.11 -3.09 -5.01
C ASP A 122 6.88 -3.95 -5.37
N ILE A 123 5.94 -3.35 -6.12
CA ILE A 123 4.68 -4.01 -6.51
C ILE A 123 4.94 -5.25 -7.39
N ASP A 124 5.95 -5.22 -8.25
CA ASP A 124 6.26 -6.34 -9.14
C ASP A 124 6.84 -7.53 -8.35
N ALA A 125 7.70 -7.25 -7.37
CA ALA A 125 8.24 -8.22 -6.43
C ALA A 125 7.13 -8.79 -5.53
N ILE A 126 6.19 -7.97 -5.07
CA ILE A 126 4.98 -8.43 -4.35
C ILE A 126 4.16 -9.38 -5.23
N GLN A 127 3.95 -9.07 -6.51
CA GLN A 127 3.20 -9.93 -7.42
C GLN A 127 3.92 -11.25 -7.70
N GLN A 128 5.26 -11.23 -7.85
CA GLN A 128 6.06 -12.43 -8.01
C GLN A 128 6.02 -13.32 -6.76
N ALA A 129 6.17 -12.72 -5.57
CA ALA A 129 6.06 -13.44 -4.31
C ALA A 129 4.68 -14.06 -4.12
N ASN A 130 3.59 -13.36 -4.49
CA ASN A 130 2.24 -13.92 -4.48
C ASN A 130 2.08 -15.11 -5.42
N ARG A 131 2.63 -15.04 -6.64
CA ARG A 131 2.62 -16.18 -7.57
C ARG A 131 3.36 -17.37 -6.98
N ARG A 132 4.52 -17.14 -6.36
CA ARG A 132 5.29 -18.20 -5.71
C ARG A 132 4.55 -18.80 -4.50
N SER A 133 3.95 -17.96 -3.66
CA SER A 133 3.09 -18.37 -2.54
C SER A 133 1.99 -19.33 -3.00
N HIS A 134 1.30 -18.97 -4.09
CA HIS A 134 0.24 -19.79 -4.65
C HIS A 134 0.73 -21.14 -5.19
N GLN A 135 1.87 -21.15 -5.89
CA GLN A 135 2.48 -22.39 -6.40
C GLN A 135 2.89 -23.34 -5.28
N LEU A 136 3.56 -22.82 -4.23
CA LEU A 136 3.98 -23.60 -3.08
C LEU A 136 2.77 -24.18 -2.34
N TYR A 137 1.71 -23.39 -2.19
CA TYR A 137 0.48 -23.85 -1.57
C TYR A 137 -0.19 -24.99 -2.36
N ILE A 138 -0.34 -24.85 -3.68
CA ILE A 138 -0.89 -25.92 -4.53
C ILE A 138 -0.09 -27.20 -4.36
N ARG A 139 1.25 -27.10 -4.30
CA ARG A 139 2.13 -28.26 -4.08
C ARG A 139 1.84 -28.95 -2.75
N VAL A 140 1.64 -28.20 -1.67
CA VAL A 140 1.28 -28.76 -0.35
C VAL A 140 -0.09 -29.45 -0.40
N ILE A 141 -1.09 -28.84 -1.05
CA ILE A 141 -2.42 -29.47 -1.20
C ILE A 141 -2.31 -30.78 -2.00
N ASP A 142 -1.64 -30.75 -3.16
CA ASP A 142 -1.53 -31.92 -4.03
C ASP A 142 -0.86 -33.10 -3.31
N LEU A 143 0.21 -32.82 -2.53
CA LEU A 143 0.86 -33.83 -1.69
C LEU A 143 -0.04 -34.30 -0.54
N SER A 144 -0.80 -33.40 0.08
CA SER A 144 -1.79 -33.76 1.11
C SER A 144 -2.89 -34.68 0.55
N ASP A 145 -3.38 -34.41 -0.65
CA ASP A 145 -4.40 -35.23 -1.30
C ASP A 145 -3.86 -36.60 -1.70
N LYS A 146 -2.63 -36.66 -2.22
CA LYS A 146 -1.93 -37.92 -2.50
C LYS A 146 -1.72 -38.76 -1.23
N LEU A 147 -1.32 -38.14 -0.11
CA LEU A 147 -1.15 -38.83 1.17
C LEU A 147 -2.47 -39.46 1.67
N ARG A 148 -3.60 -38.77 1.45
CA ARG A 148 -4.93 -39.23 1.88
C ARG A 148 -5.38 -40.49 1.13
N THR A 149 -5.07 -40.60 -0.16
CA THR A 149 -5.51 -41.71 -1.02
C THR A 149 -4.46 -42.81 -1.19
N ALA A 150 -3.20 -42.56 -0.80
CA ALA A 150 -2.12 -43.54 -0.88
C ALA A 150 -2.26 -44.68 0.13
N GLU A 151 -1.85 -45.88 -0.30
CA GLU A 151 -1.64 -47.06 0.55
C GLU A 151 -0.48 -46.83 1.53
N ALA A 152 -0.41 -47.63 2.60
CA ALA A 152 0.50 -47.39 3.73
C ALA A 152 1.99 -47.26 3.31
N GLU A 153 2.47 -48.11 2.41
CA GLU A 153 3.86 -48.13 1.95
C GLU A 153 4.18 -46.91 1.05
N ALA A 154 3.25 -46.55 0.16
CA ALA A 154 3.36 -45.33 -0.65
C ALA A 154 3.26 -44.06 0.19
N ARG A 155 2.53 -44.09 1.31
CA ARG A 155 2.37 -42.97 2.24
C ARG A 155 3.69 -42.65 2.95
N GLU A 156 4.45 -43.65 3.38
CA GLU A 156 5.77 -43.43 4.00
C GLU A 156 6.76 -42.75 3.05
N MET A 157 6.72 -43.08 1.75
CA MET A 157 7.56 -42.42 0.75
C MET A 157 7.14 -40.97 0.45
N LEU A 158 5.86 -40.64 0.62
CA LEU A 158 5.30 -39.31 0.33
C LEU A 158 5.49 -38.30 1.48
N TYR A 159 5.59 -38.77 2.73
CA TYR A 159 5.74 -37.89 3.90
C TYR A 159 6.96 -36.96 3.84
N PRO A 160 8.18 -37.42 3.46
CA PRO A 160 9.33 -36.53 3.32
C PRO A 160 9.10 -35.40 2.30
N ALA A 161 8.48 -35.72 1.16
CA ALA A 161 8.17 -34.73 0.12
C ALA A 161 7.13 -33.71 0.59
N TYR A 162 6.12 -34.16 1.34
CA TYR A 162 5.13 -33.30 1.97
C TYR A 162 5.75 -32.35 3.00
N ASN A 163 6.54 -32.89 3.94
CA ASN A 163 7.20 -32.09 4.98
C ASN A 163 8.14 -31.03 4.37
N MET A 164 8.89 -31.39 3.32
CA MET A 164 9.74 -30.46 2.61
C MET A 164 8.92 -29.35 1.91
N ALA A 165 7.78 -29.69 1.30
CA ALA A 165 6.91 -28.69 0.68
C ALA A 165 6.29 -27.73 1.71
N VAL A 166 5.91 -28.23 2.89
CA VAL A 166 5.42 -27.42 4.01
C VAL A 166 6.54 -26.48 4.51
N PHE A 167 7.75 -26.99 4.71
CA PHE A 167 8.90 -26.19 5.11
C PHE A 167 9.22 -25.08 4.10
N GLU A 168 9.22 -25.38 2.79
CA GLU A 168 9.39 -24.39 1.73
C GLU A 168 8.30 -23.30 1.76
N LEU A 169 7.04 -23.70 2.00
CA LEU A 169 5.92 -22.76 2.09
C LEU A 169 6.07 -21.81 3.29
N CYS A 170 6.37 -22.35 4.47
CA CYS A 170 6.58 -21.55 5.69
C CYS A 170 7.75 -20.59 5.53
N GLY A 171 8.91 -21.07 5.06
CA GLY A 171 10.08 -20.20 4.84
C GLY A 171 9.83 -19.10 3.81
N HIS A 172 9.04 -19.38 2.77
CA HIS A 172 8.60 -18.35 1.83
C HIS A 172 7.69 -17.32 2.49
N TYR A 173 6.71 -17.74 3.29
CA TYR A 173 5.85 -16.82 4.04
C TYR A 173 6.61 -15.95 5.04
N GLU A 174 7.61 -16.50 5.74
CA GLU A 174 8.48 -15.72 6.62
C GLU A 174 9.27 -14.65 5.86
N THR A 175 9.77 -14.99 4.67
CA THR A 175 10.48 -14.05 3.80
C THR A 175 9.56 -12.90 3.36
N VAL A 176 8.34 -13.24 2.91
CA VAL A 176 7.35 -12.23 2.53
C VAL A 176 6.94 -11.37 3.72
N TYR A 177 6.72 -11.97 4.89
CA TYR A 177 6.41 -11.25 6.13
C TYR A 177 7.49 -10.21 6.45
N LYS A 178 8.77 -10.58 6.35
CA LYS A 178 9.89 -9.67 6.60
C LYS A 178 9.89 -8.50 5.61
N HIS A 179 9.71 -8.77 4.31
CA HIS A 179 9.64 -7.70 3.31
C HIS A 179 8.46 -6.75 3.52
N MET A 180 7.30 -7.27 3.92
CA MET A 180 6.14 -6.44 4.26
C MET A 180 6.42 -5.56 5.49
N GLN A 181 7.13 -6.10 6.49
CA GLN A 181 7.56 -5.35 7.66
C GLN A 181 8.55 -4.22 7.31
N GLU A 182 9.51 -4.50 6.41
CA GLU A 182 10.47 -3.52 5.89
C GLU A 182 9.73 -2.39 5.15
N ASN A 183 8.79 -2.72 4.26
CA ASN A 183 7.95 -1.74 3.56
C ASN A 183 7.14 -0.87 4.53
N MET A 184 6.49 -1.48 5.53
CA MET A 184 5.75 -0.71 6.54
C MET A 184 6.66 0.24 7.32
N THR A 185 7.88 -0.18 7.63
CA THR A 185 8.87 0.63 8.32
C THR A 185 9.32 1.80 7.45
N ALA A 186 9.57 1.57 6.15
CA ALA A 186 9.90 2.61 5.18
C ALA A 186 8.78 3.66 5.04
N VAL A 187 7.53 3.22 4.91
CA VAL A 187 6.36 4.11 4.85
C VAL A 187 6.23 4.95 6.12
N ARG A 188 6.32 4.32 7.30
CA ARG A 188 6.27 5.04 8.58
C ARG A 188 7.40 6.06 8.71
N GLY A 189 8.62 5.69 8.34
CA GLY A 189 9.77 6.60 8.36
C GLY A 189 9.57 7.81 7.46
N GLN A 190 9.06 7.60 6.24
CA GLN A 190 8.77 8.69 5.31
C GLN A 190 7.61 9.58 5.77
N LEU A 191 6.56 9.01 6.38
CA LEU A 191 5.48 9.78 7.00
C LEU A 191 6.02 10.65 8.15
N LEU A 192 6.78 10.07 9.08
CA LEU A 192 7.38 10.80 10.19
C LEU A 192 8.31 11.92 9.72
N ALA A 193 9.12 11.69 8.69
CA ALA A 193 9.96 12.73 8.10
C ALA A 193 9.14 13.87 7.46
N THR A 194 8.02 13.53 6.81
CA THR A 194 7.16 14.50 6.11
C THR A 194 6.32 15.35 7.07
N PHE A 195 5.94 14.81 8.23
CA PHE A 195 5.05 15.47 9.19
C PHE A 195 5.74 15.93 10.49
N GLY A 196 6.92 15.39 10.80
CA GLY A 196 7.69 15.71 12.02
C GLY A 196 8.61 16.92 11.89
N GLN A 197 8.81 17.49 10.69
CA GLN A 197 9.59 18.72 10.47
C GLN A 197 8.75 20.01 10.54
N THR A 198 7.46 19.90 10.87
CA THR A 198 6.54 21.04 11.04
C THR A 198 6.02 21.15 12.47
N ALA A 199 6.92 21.09 13.45
CA ALA A 199 6.67 21.49 14.83
C ALA A 199 7.71 22.52 15.26
#